data_AF-A0A8J2Z6A0-F1
#
_entry.id   AF-A0A8J2Z6A0-F1
#
_cell.length_a   1.000
_cell.length_b   1.000
_cell.length_c   1.000
_cell.angle_alpha   90.00
_cell.angle_beta   90.00
_cell.angle_gamma   90.00
#
_symmetry.space_group_name_H-M   'P 1'
#
loop_
_entity.id
_entity.type
_entity.pdbx_description
1 polymer ?
#
loop_
_entity_poly.entity_id
_entity_poly.type
_entity_poly.pdbx_seq_one_letter_code
_entity_poly.pdbx_strand_id
1 'polypeptide(L)'
;MQKACTIAYGENKDKLNKATETVAQEVDKDKFQEVVNSKIKSGEFFDCKFLKIAAELVLLEEDARGNKQIRGYTATMMTRLDYFLDNPDCHFMRDAEKIKSSEAFFEQLWGEESMQSQLVIIDTSELSPDILETLTSVVSRLLFDQRKKLVGDNRRKKPIHLILDEAHRYIKKHYDYLLKENIFEKIAREGRKYSFYLMVSSQRPSELSETVLSQCANFIIHRVQNEKDMHYIQAILPYFSDDFTNKIKQSIPGEALVFGNCVSMPLHLKIHKSNPSPNSSNCKITEEWFKEKQIGNIQ
;
A
#
# COMPACT_ATOMS: atom_id res chain seq x y z
N MET A 1 26.03 23.84 -47.66
CA MET A 1 26.22 23.27 -46.30
C MET A 1 26.53 24.41 -45.34
N GLN A 2 25.71 24.53 -44.29
CA GLN A 2 25.96 25.10 -42.96
C GLN A 2 26.78 26.41 -42.84
N LYS A 3 26.09 27.55 -42.81
CA LYS A 3 26.51 28.67 -41.95
C LYS A 3 25.70 28.55 -40.65
N ALA A 4 26.34 27.98 -39.63
CA ALA A 4 25.75 27.81 -38.31
C ALA A 4 25.48 29.18 -37.67
N CYS A 5 24.24 29.38 -37.24
CA CYS A 5 23.83 30.50 -36.39
C CYS A 5 24.29 30.15 -34.96
N THR A 6 25.37 30.74 -34.48
CA THR A 6 25.79 30.61 -33.07
C THR A 6 25.08 31.67 -32.24
N ILE A 7 24.09 31.24 -31.46
CA ILE A 7 23.48 32.07 -30.42
C ILE A 7 24.52 32.20 -29.30
N ALA A 8 25.17 33.37 -29.22
CA ALA A 8 26.01 33.70 -28.08
C ALA A 8 25.10 34.06 -26.90
N TYR A 9 24.98 33.16 -25.93
CA TYR A 9 24.42 33.52 -24.62
C TYR A 9 25.35 34.55 -24.00
N GLY A 10 24.84 35.75 -23.70
CA GLY A 10 25.60 36.80 -23.05
C GLY A 10 26.13 36.30 -21.71
N GLU A 11 27.44 36.40 -21.49
CA GLU A 11 28.06 36.14 -20.19
C GLU A 11 27.41 37.04 -19.14
N ASN A 12 26.64 36.45 -18.24
CA ASN A 12 25.90 37.19 -17.23
C ASN A 12 26.78 37.54 -16.02
N LYS A 13 28.01 38.04 -16.27
CA LYS A 13 29.11 38.50 -15.38
C LYS A 13 28.76 38.58 -13.88
N ASP A 14 28.45 37.44 -13.27
CA ASP A 14 27.93 37.32 -11.90
C ASP A 14 26.85 38.34 -11.47
N LYS A 15 26.11 38.94 -12.42
CA LYS A 15 25.09 39.95 -12.07
C LYS A 15 23.95 39.34 -11.27
N LEU A 16 23.56 38.11 -11.61
CA LEU A 16 22.58 37.34 -10.86
C LEU A 16 23.10 36.99 -9.46
N ASN A 17 24.33 36.49 -9.34
CA ASN A 17 24.97 36.19 -8.06
C ASN A 17 25.02 37.42 -7.15
N LYS A 18 25.46 38.57 -7.69
CA LYS A 18 25.48 39.83 -6.95
C LYS A 18 24.10 40.28 -6.52
N ALA A 19 23.09 40.18 -7.39
CA ALA A 19 21.72 40.52 -7.04
C ALA A 19 21.15 39.59 -5.95
N THR A 20 21.43 38.28 -6.02
CA THR A 20 21.03 37.33 -4.97
C THR A 20 21.77 37.57 -3.65
N GLU A 21 23.04 37.98 -3.68
CA GLU A 21 23.80 38.36 -2.48
C GLU A 21 23.26 39.65 -1.85
N THR A 22 22.91 40.66 -2.65
CA THR A 22 22.26 41.88 -2.14
C THR A 22 20.93 41.56 -1.47
N VAL A 23 20.08 40.76 -2.10
CA VAL A 23 18.79 40.34 -1.51
C VAL A 23 19.02 39.49 -0.25
N ALA A 24 20.01 38.60 -0.24
CA ALA A 24 20.33 37.77 0.92
C ALA A 24 20.88 38.57 2.12
N GLN A 25 21.43 39.77 1.89
CA GLN A 25 21.87 40.69 2.94
C GLN A 25 20.71 41.49 3.55
N GLU A 26 19.65 41.75 2.79
CA GLU A 26 18.43 42.43 3.30
C GLU A 26 17.49 41.49 4.06
N VAL A 27 17.65 40.17 3.88
CA VAL A 27 16.89 39.16 4.62
C VAL A 27 17.52 38.96 6.00
N ASP A 28 16.82 39.42 7.03
CA ASP A 28 17.11 39.11 8.42
C ASP A 28 17.13 37.59 8.62
N LYS A 29 18.34 37.02 8.78
CA LYS A 29 18.57 35.58 8.88
C LYS A 29 17.90 34.98 10.11
N ASP A 30 17.77 35.75 11.20
CA ASP A 30 17.15 35.26 12.43
C ASP A 30 15.64 35.16 12.25
N LYS A 31 15.01 36.16 11.62
CA LYS A 31 13.58 36.07 11.22
C LYS A 31 13.33 35.00 10.17
N PHE A 32 14.24 34.83 9.20
CA PHE A 32 14.13 33.76 8.21
C PHE A 32 14.18 32.40 8.89
N GLN A 33 15.11 32.20 9.81
CA GLN A 33 15.23 30.96 10.55
C GLN A 33 14.03 30.76 11.50
N GLU A 34 13.50 31.82 12.10
CA GLU A 34 12.26 31.80 12.89
C GLU A 34 11.06 31.37 12.05
N VAL A 35 10.90 31.91 10.84
CA VAL A 35 9.85 31.53 9.87
C VAL A 35 10.05 30.10 9.36
N VAL A 36 11.29 29.66 9.14
CA VAL A 36 11.58 28.26 8.75
C VAL A 36 11.31 27.31 9.91
N ASN A 37 11.58 27.71 11.14
CA ASN A 37 11.29 26.93 12.34
C ASN A 37 9.80 26.99 12.75
N SER A 38 9.07 28.02 12.31
CA SER A 38 7.61 28.10 12.43
C SER A 38 6.90 27.26 11.37
N LYS A 39 7.58 26.85 10.30
CA LYS A 39 7.06 25.82 9.39
C LYS A 39 6.96 24.52 10.19
N ILE A 40 5.78 23.92 10.12
CA ILE A 40 5.50 22.63 10.74
C ILE A 40 6.55 21.62 10.28
N LYS A 41 7.13 20.88 11.23
CA LYS A 41 8.13 19.87 10.91
C LYS A 41 7.48 18.75 10.10
N SER A 42 8.21 18.23 9.11
CA SER A 42 7.72 17.11 8.30
C SER A 42 7.40 15.91 9.21
N GLY A 43 6.14 15.44 9.18
CA GLY A 43 5.67 14.31 9.99
C GLY A 43 4.81 14.66 11.21
N GLU A 44 4.57 15.95 11.49
CA GLU A 44 3.60 16.35 12.52
C GLU A 44 2.16 16.34 11.97
N PHE A 45 1.22 15.85 12.78
CA PHE A 45 -0.20 15.75 12.43
C PHE A 45 -0.82 17.14 12.30
N PHE A 46 -1.66 17.34 11.27
CA PHE A 46 -2.42 18.57 11.07
C PHE A 46 -3.92 18.31 11.24
N ASP A 47 -4.65 19.31 11.73
CA ASP A 47 -6.11 19.29 11.65
C ASP A 47 -6.53 19.35 10.18
N CYS A 48 -7.27 18.33 9.73
CA CYS A 48 -7.71 18.22 8.34
C CYS A 48 -8.64 19.38 7.94
N LYS A 49 -9.37 19.98 8.91
CA LYS A 49 -10.17 21.19 8.67
C LYS A 49 -9.28 22.41 8.44
N PHE A 50 -8.20 22.54 9.22
CA PHE A 50 -7.21 23.58 9.01
C PHE A 50 -6.54 23.44 7.64
N LEU A 51 -6.18 22.22 7.21
CA LEU A 51 -5.61 21.99 5.88
C LEU A 51 -6.55 22.45 4.76
N LYS A 52 -7.85 22.16 4.86
CA LYS A 52 -8.84 22.63 3.88
C LYS A 52 -8.87 24.15 3.81
N ILE A 53 -8.97 24.81 4.97
CA ILE A 53 -8.99 26.29 5.05
C ILE A 53 -7.71 26.88 4.46
N ALA A 54 -6.55 26.32 4.80
CA ALA A 54 -5.26 26.78 4.29
C ALA A 54 -5.14 26.58 2.77
N ALA A 55 -5.58 25.43 2.25
CA ALA A 55 -5.58 25.16 0.81
C ALA A 55 -6.51 26.13 0.06
N GLU A 56 -7.71 26.40 0.59
CA GLU A 56 -8.64 27.38 0.01
C GLU A 56 -8.06 28.80 0.01
N LEU A 57 -7.42 29.22 1.11
CA LEU A 57 -6.76 30.53 1.20
C LEU A 57 -5.64 30.69 0.16
N VAL A 58 -4.78 29.67 0.00
CA VAL A 58 -3.70 29.70 -0.99
C VAL A 58 -4.27 29.74 -2.41
N LEU A 59 -5.34 28.99 -2.69
CA LEU A 59 -5.99 29.03 -4.01
C LEU A 59 -6.63 30.39 -4.29
N LEU A 60 -7.23 31.03 -3.29
CA LEU A 60 -7.77 32.40 -3.41
C LEU A 60 -6.66 33.44 -3.66
N GLU A 61 -5.50 33.31 -3.00
CA GLU A 61 -4.36 34.19 -3.22
C GLU A 61 -3.81 34.05 -4.66
N GLU A 62 -3.66 32.82 -5.14
CA GLU A 62 -3.19 32.55 -6.50
C GLU A 62 -4.19 33.03 -7.57
N ASP A 63 -5.50 32.91 -7.31
CA ASP A 63 -6.54 33.51 -8.14
C ASP A 63 -6.42 35.04 -8.18
N ALA A 64 -6.15 35.69 -7.03
CA ALA A 64 -5.95 37.14 -6.94
C ALA A 64 -4.67 37.61 -7.67
N ARG A 65 -3.64 36.77 -7.72
CA ARG A 65 -2.42 36.97 -8.53
C ARG A 65 -2.63 36.73 -10.03
N GLY A 66 -3.83 36.28 -10.44
CA GLY A 66 -4.23 36.11 -11.83
C GLY A 66 -4.09 34.69 -12.37
N ASN A 67 -3.69 33.71 -11.55
CA ASN A 67 -3.48 32.34 -11.96
C ASN A 67 -4.77 31.49 -11.92
N LYS A 68 -5.75 31.85 -12.76
CA LYS A 68 -7.09 31.22 -12.75
C LYS A 68 -7.10 29.73 -13.12
N GLN A 69 -6.03 29.20 -13.70
CA GLN A 69 -5.92 27.79 -14.09
C GLN A 69 -5.69 26.86 -12.88
N ILE A 70 -5.18 27.39 -11.77
CA ILE A 70 -4.77 26.59 -10.61
C ILE A 70 -5.94 25.86 -9.94
N ARG A 71 -7.14 26.46 -9.95
CA ARG A 71 -8.37 25.80 -9.48
C ARG A 71 -8.71 24.57 -10.30
N GLY A 72 -8.54 24.63 -11.63
CA GLY A 72 -8.79 23.48 -12.50
C GLY A 72 -7.84 22.32 -12.17
N TYR A 73 -6.56 22.62 -11.92
CA TYR A 73 -5.56 21.62 -11.57
C TYR A 73 -5.76 21.01 -10.18
N THR A 74 -6.29 21.77 -9.23
CA THR A 74 -6.46 21.33 -7.84
C THR A 74 -7.87 20.84 -7.51
N ALA A 75 -8.84 21.00 -8.42
CA ALA A 75 -10.25 20.63 -8.21
C ALA A 75 -10.41 19.19 -7.68
N THR A 76 -9.78 18.22 -8.34
CA THR A 76 -9.85 16.80 -7.93
C THR A 76 -9.30 16.57 -6.53
N MET A 77 -8.23 17.28 -6.15
CA MET A 77 -7.66 17.19 -4.81
C MET A 77 -8.65 17.75 -3.77
N MET A 78 -9.25 18.91 -4.05
CA MET A 78 -10.24 19.53 -3.17
C MET A 78 -11.49 18.65 -3.01
N THR A 79 -12.04 18.10 -4.10
CA THR A 79 -13.18 17.20 -4.03
C THR A 79 -12.89 15.94 -3.20
N ARG A 80 -11.67 15.39 -3.28
CA ARG A 80 -11.25 14.27 -2.44
C ARG A 80 -11.09 14.66 -0.98
N LEU A 81 -10.59 15.86 -0.71
CA LEU A 81 -10.49 16.41 0.65
C LEU A 81 -11.88 16.62 1.25
N ASP A 82 -12.84 17.13 0.48
CA ASP A 82 -14.24 17.27 0.88
C ASP A 82 -14.87 15.92 1.19
N TYR A 83 -14.72 14.96 0.29
CA TYR A 83 -15.18 13.59 0.54
C TYR A 83 -14.56 13.00 1.81
N PHE A 84 -13.25 13.20 2.01
CA PHE A 84 -12.56 12.74 3.20
C PHE A 84 -13.06 13.41 4.49
N LEU A 85 -13.47 14.68 4.45
CA LEU A 85 -13.95 15.41 5.63
C LEU A 85 -15.41 15.12 5.95
N ASP A 86 -16.25 14.99 4.92
CA ASP A 86 -17.70 14.94 5.07
C ASP A 86 -18.24 13.50 5.10
N ASN A 87 -17.52 12.51 4.55
CA ASN A 87 -17.98 11.12 4.56
C ASN A 87 -17.89 10.53 5.99
N PRO A 88 -19.00 10.01 6.55
CA PRO A 88 -18.99 9.25 7.81
C PRO A 88 -18.05 8.05 7.79
N ASP A 89 -17.91 7.37 6.64
CA ASP A 89 -17.01 6.22 6.49
C ASP A 89 -15.54 6.59 6.71
N CYS A 90 -15.18 7.87 6.54
CA CYS A 90 -13.83 8.37 6.79
C CYS A 90 -13.65 8.88 8.23
N HIS A 91 -14.67 8.80 9.10
CA HIS A 91 -14.59 9.31 10.48
C HIS A 91 -13.43 8.69 11.26
N PHE A 92 -13.21 7.39 11.12
CA PHE A 92 -12.12 6.67 11.79
C PHE A 92 -10.72 7.20 11.42
N MET A 93 -10.58 7.82 10.24
CA MET A 93 -9.31 8.40 9.78
C MET A 93 -9.06 9.79 10.37
N ARG A 94 -10.11 10.48 10.81
CA ARG A 94 -10.07 11.84 11.37
C ARG A 94 -9.95 11.83 12.90
N ASP A 95 -10.62 10.86 13.53
CA ASP A 95 -10.68 10.70 14.98
C ASP A 95 -9.50 9.84 15.49
N ALA A 96 -8.30 10.39 15.39
CA ALA A 96 -7.07 9.77 15.88
C ALA A 96 -6.68 10.30 17.28
N GLU A 97 -7.63 10.34 18.23
CA GLU A 97 -7.37 10.89 19.56
C GLU A 97 -6.22 10.20 20.33
N LYS A 98 -5.89 8.94 19.98
CA LYS A 98 -4.91 8.11 20.70
C LYS A 98 -3.53 8.01 20.06
N ILE A 99 -3.39 8.25 18.76
CA ILE A 99 -2.13 8.00 18.04
C ILE A 99 -1.66 9.28 17.36
N LYS A 100 -0.65 9.93 17.95
CA LYS A 100 -0.11 11.23 17.51
C LYS A 100 1.22 11.14 16.75
N SER A 101 1.78 9.94 16.60
CA SER A 101 3.04 9.71 15.88
C SER A 101 3.05 8.35 15.20
N SER A 102 3.89 8.19 14.17
CA SER A 102 4.11 6.89 13.53
C SER A 102 4.71 5.88 14.51
N GLU A 103 5.52 6.35 15.44
CA GLU A 103 6.17 5.56 16.48
C GLU A 103 5.13 5.00 17.46
N ALA A 104 4.19 5.84 17.94
CA ALA A 104 3.09 5.41 18.79
C ALA A 104 2.17 4.40 18.08
N PHE A 105 1.95 4.58 16.78
CA PHE A 105 1.21 3.59 15.96
C PHE A 105 1.89 2.23 15.99
N PHE A 106 3.22 2.18 15.78
CA PHE A 106 3.95 0.92 15.77
C PHE A 106 4.05 0.28 17.16
N GLU A 107 4.19 1.07 18.22
CA GLU A 107 4.15 0.56 19.60
C GLU A 107 2.81 -0.10 19.90
N GLN A 108 1.69 0.53 19.49
CA GLN A 108 0.37 -0.07 19.64
C GLN A 108 0.18 -1.30 18.74
N LEU A 109 0.72 -1.27 17.51
CA LEU A 109 0.58 -2.37 16.55
C LEU A 109 1.32 -3.63 16.99
N TRP A 110 2.57 -3.48 17.44
CA TRP A 110 3.42 -4.61 17.84
C TRP A 110 3.26 -5.00 19.31
N GLY A 111 2.69 -4.13 20.14
CA GLY A 111 2.62 -4.27 21.59
C GLY A 111 3.93 -3.86 22.27
N GLU A 112 3.89 -3.71 23.60
CA GLU A 112 5.08 -3.46 24.42
C GLU A 112 6.09 -4.61 24.29
N GLU A 113 7.39 -4.33 24.50
CA GLU A 113 8.47 -5.31 24.29
C GLU A 113 8.32 -6.61 25.11
N SER A 114 7.55 -6.59 26.20
CA SER A 114 7.25 -7.75 27.05
C SER A 114 6.17 -8.69 26.47
N MET A 115 5.37 -8.23 25.51
CA MET A 115 4.27 -8.96 24.85
C MET A 115 4.34 -8.81 23.33
N GLN A 116 5.53 -8.94 22.73
CA GLN A 116 5.67 -8.91 21.28
C GLN A 116 4.80 -9.97 20.62
N SER A 117 3.75 -9.52 19.94
CA SER A 117 2.89 -10.38 19.14
C SER A 117 3.66 -10.81 17.89
N GLN A 118 3.86 -12.12 17.72
CA GLN A 118 4.50 -12.68 16.53
C GLN A 118 3.55 -12.66 15.30
N LEU A 119 2.26 -12.48 15.55
CA LEU A 119 1.21 -12.44 14.54
C LEU A 119 0.24 -11.30 14.89
N VAL A 120 0.11 -10.36 13.96
CA VAL A 120 -0.88 -9.27 14.02
C VAL A 120 -1.88 -9.49 12.91
N ILE A 121 -3.16 -9.59 13.27
CA ILE A 121 -4.26 -9.76 12.33
C ILE A 121 -5.01 -8.43 12.23
N ILE A 122 -5.08 -7.88 11.02
CA ILE A 122 -5.91 -6.72 10.72
C ILE A 122 -7.17 -7.24 10.04
N ASP A 123 -8.29 -7.24 10.76
CA ASP A 123 -9.57 -7.64 10.20
C ASP A 123 -10.11 -6.55 9.27
N THR A 124 -10.33 -6.91 8.01
CA THR A 124 -10.86 -6.03 6.97
C THR A 124 -12.16 -6.56 6.36
N SER A 125 -12.84 -7.49 7.03
CA SER A 125 -14.02 -8.19 6.50
C SER A 125 -15.18 -7.25 6.13
N GLU A 126 -15.38 -6.18 6.90
CA GLU A 126 -16.46 -5.21 6.72
C GLU A 126 -16.10 -4.01 5.81
N LEU A 127 -14.88 -3.96 5.28
CA LEU A 127 -14.42 -2.81 4.50
C LEU A 127 -14.86 -2.87 3.03
N SER A 128 -15.32 -1.72 2.53
CA SER A 128 -15.57 -1.53 1.10
C SER A 128 -14.27 -1.63 0.30
N PRO A 129 -14.32 -2.00 -1.00
CA PRO A 129 -13.13 -2.17 -1.83
C PRO A 129 -12.19 -0.95 -1.87
N ASP A 130 -12.76 0.26 -1.95
CA ASP A 130 -11.98 1.50 -2.04
C ASP A 130 -11.23 1.80 -0.73
N ILE A 131 -11.87 1.54 0.41
CA ILE A 131 -11.26 1.71 1.73
C ILE A 131 -10.20 0.62 1.95
N LEU A 132 -10.49 -0.63 1.58
CA LEU A 132 -9.55 -1.75 1.69
C LEU A 132 -8.25 -1.48 0.92
N GLU A 133 -8.34 -0.99 -0.31
CA GLU A 133 -7.17 -0.64 -1.13
C GLU A 133 -6.34 0.48 -0.47
N THR A 134 -7.03 1.51 0.03
CA THR A 134 -6.38 2.64 0.70
C THR A 134 -5.68 2.20 1.99
N LEU A 135 -6.38 1.46 2.85
CA LEU A 135 -5.87 0.96 4.13
C LEU A 135 -4.63 0.08 3.91
N THR A 136 -4.75 -0.93 3.06
CA THR A 136 -3.64 -1.87 2.79
C THR A 136 -2.44 -1.15 2.20
N SER A 137 -2.65 -0.19 1.29
CA SER A 137 -1.57 0.61 0.70
C SER A 137 -0.86 1.50 1.74
N VAL A 138 -1.63 2.16 2.61
CA VAL A 138 -1.09 3.04 3.66
C VAL A 138 -0.32 2.22 4.70
N VAL A 139 -0.90 1.15 5.22
CA VAL A 139 -0.24 0.27 6.21
C VAL A 139 1.04 -0.33 5.64
N SER A 140 1.00 -0.83 4.41
CA SER A 140 2.18 -1.39 3.73
C SER A 140 3.28 -0.34 3.56
N ARG A 141 2.92 0.89 3.18
CA ARG A 141 3.87 2.00 3.05
C ARG A 141 4.48 2.37 4.38
N LEU A 142 3.67 2.54 5.42
CA LEU A 142 4.14 2.89 6.77
C LEU A 142 5.15 1.86 7.28
N LEU A 143 4.81 0.57 7.20
CA LEU A 143 5.70 -0.52 7.60
C LEU A 143 7.00 -0.51 6.80
N PHE A 144 6.90 -0.36 5.48
CA PHE A 144 8.06 -0.36 4.61
C PHE A 144 8.98 0.84 4.86
N ASP A 145 8.42 2.03 5.06
CA ASP A 145 9.17 3.24 5.36
C ASP A 145 9.84 3.17 6.74
N GLN A 146 9.18 2.58 7.74
CA GLN A 146 9.79 2.30 9.05
C GLN A 146 11.02 1.40 8.89
N ARG A 147 10.92 0.33 8.08
CA ARG A 147 12.06 -0.55 7.79
C ARG A 147 13.19 0.17 7.05
N LYS A 148 12.86 1.11 6.17
CA LYS A 148 13.83 1.94 5.44
C LYS A 148 14.64 2.87 6.34
N LYS A 149 14.05 3.36 7.44
CA LYS A 149 14.74 4.20 8.44
C LYS A 149 15.86 3.46 9.19
N LEU A 150 15.82 2.12 9.24
CA LEU A 150 16.87 1.33 9.90
C LEU A 150 18.20 1.44 9.13
N VAL A 151 19.31 1.54 9.86
CA VAL A 151 20.66 1.68 9.28
C VAL A 151 21.55 0.52 9.71
N GLY A 152 22.51 0.15 8.84
CA GLY A 152 23.49 -0.90 9.11
C GLY A 152 22.85 -2.26 9.33
N ASP A 153 23.37 -3.00 10.32
CA ASP A 153 22.94 -4.37 10.62
C ASP A 153 21.49 -4.46 11.12
N ASN A 154 20.95 -3.38 11.68
CA ASN A 154 19.57 -3.35 12.15
C ASN A 154 18.56 -3.56 11.02
N ARG A 155 18.92 -3.22 9.77
CA ARG A 155 18.08 -3.47 8.58
C ARG A 155 17.78 -4.95 8.33
N ARG A 156 18.66 -5.83 8.83
CA ARG A 156 18.56 -7.30 8.64
C ARG A 156 17.94 -8.02 9.84
N LYS A 157 17.62 -7.30 10.91
CA LYS A 157 17.04 -7.86 12.14
C LYS A 157 15.52 -7.73 12.13
N LYS A 158 14.83 -8.59 12.90
CA LYS A 158 13.36 -8.60 13.08
C LYS A 158 12.62 -8.54 11.72
N PRO A 159 12.73 -9.57 10.85
CA PRO A 159 12.04 -9.57 9.57
C PRO A 159 10.53 -9.50 9.77
N ILE A 160 9.84 -8.80 8.87
CA ILE A 160 8.38 -8.72 8.86
C ILE A 160 7.87 -9.40 7.61
N HIS A 161 6.87 -10.28 7.78
CA HIS A 161 6.12 -10.88 6.69
C HIS A 161 4.75 -10.21 6.62
N LEU A 162 4.51 -9.45 5.55
CA LEU A 162 3.20 -8.90 5.23
C LEU A 162 2.41 -9.95 4.43
N ILE A 163 1.39 -10.51 5.07
CA ILE A 163 0.50 -11.51 4.46
C ILE A 163 -0.75 -10.78 3.97
N LEU A 164 -1.02 -10.91 2.68
CA LEU A 164 -2.09 -10.23 1.96
C LEU A 164 -3.08 -11.28 1.47
N ASP A 165 -4.23 -11.34 2.14
CA ASP A 165 -5.31 -12.24 1.75
C ASP A 165 -6.28 -11.60 0.76
N GLU A 166 -6.85 -12.42 -0.12
CA GLU A 166 -7.65 -12.01 -1.28
C GLU A 166 -7.05 -10.82 -2.04
N ALA A 167 -5.74 -10.88 -2.27
CA ALA A 167 -4.97 -9.75 -2.75
C ALA A 167 -5.38 -9.24 -4.14
N HIS A 168 -6.09 -10.04 -4.94
CA HIS A 168 -6.65 -9.57 -6.21
C HIS A 168 -7.65 -8.41 -6.03
N ARG A 169 -8.25 -8.26 -4.84
CA ARG A 169 -9.18 -7.16 -4.53
C ARG A 169 -8.50 -5.78 -4.55
N TYR A 170 -7.20 -5.69 -4.22
CA TYR A 170 -6.47 -4.44 -4.05
C TYR A 170 -5.09 -4.36 -4.75
N ILE A 171 -4.55 -5.46 -5.27
CA ILE A 171 -3.33 -5.49 -6.09
C ILE A 171 -3.69 -5.78 -7.55
N LYS A 172 -4.39 -4.87 -8.21
CA LYS A 172 -4.91 -5.09 -9.57
C LYS A 172 -3.83 -4.89 -10.64
N LYS A 173 -3.94 -5.65 -11.75
CA LYS A 173 -3.05 -5.58 -12.92
C LYS A 173 -3.05 -4.22 -13.65
N HIS A 174 -4.21 -3.58 -13.72
CA HIS A 174 -4.40 -2.33 -14.46
C HIS A 174 -4.93 -1.26 -13.52
N TYR A 175 -4.03 -0.38 -13.09
CA TYR A 175 -4.42 0.88 -12.50
C TYR A 175 -3.70 1.97 -13.27
N ASP A 176 -4.47 2.89 -13.85
CA ASP A 176 -3.97 4.19 -14.27
C ASP A 176 -3.70 5.04 -13.03
N TYR A 177 -2.78 4.61 -12.15
CA TYR A 177 -2.18 5.52 -11.18
C TYR A 177 -1.28 6.45 -11.99
N LEU A 178 -1.86 7.53 -12.51
CA LEU A 178 -1.23 8.50 -13.40
C LEU A 178 0.19 8.94 -12.95
N LEU A 179 0.55 8.81 -11.66
CA LEU A 179 1.84 9.25 -11.12
C LEU A 179 2.40 8.44 -9.92
N LYS A 180 1.85 7.28 -9.53
CA LYS A 180 2.32 6.55 -8.32
C LYS A 180 2.66 5.09 -8.61
N GLU A 181 3.94 4.75 -8.43
CA GLU A 181 4.41 3.37 -8.34
C GLU A 181 3.61 2.61 -7.26
N ASN A 182 3.03 1.47 -7.64
CA ASN A 182 2.28 0.63 -6.72
C ASN A 182 3.20 0.16 -5.57
N ILE A 183 2.79 0.41 -4.32
CA ILE A 183 3.60 0.10 -3.14
C ILE A 183 3.94 -1.39 -3.04
N PHE A 184 3.03 -2.27 -3.47
CA PHE A 184 3.25 -3.71 -3.44
C PHE A 184 4.30 -4.15 -4.47
N GLU A 185 4.33 -3.54 -5.65
CA GLU A 185 5.39 -3.78 -6.65
C GLU A 185 6.75 -3.31 -6.14
N LYS A 186 6.77 -2.14 -5.49
CA LYS A 186 7.98 -1.61 -4.86
C LYS A 186 8.49 -2.52 -3.75
N ILE A 187 7.60 -3.00 -2.88
CA ILE A 187 7.93 -3.98 -1.83
C ILE A 187 8.44 -5.27 -2.45
N ALA A 188 7.81 -5.77 -3.51
CA ALA A 188 8.23 -7.01 -4.16
C ALA A 188 9.66 -6.90 -4.73
N ARG A 189 10.04 -5.75 -5.30
CA ARG A 189 11.38 -5.48 -5.85
C ARG A 189 12.44 -5.20 -4.78
N GLU A 190 12.11 -4.38 -3.79
CA GLU A 190 13.09 -3.83 -2.84
C GLU A 190 13.05 -4.47 -1.44
N GLY A 191 11.94 -5.14 -1.08
CA GLY A 191 11.63 -5.59 0.28
C GLY A 191 12.71 -6.47 0.90
N ARG A 192 13.34 -7.34 0.08
CA ARG A 192 14.47 -8.20 0.48
C ARG A 192 15.62 -7.41 1.09
N LYS A 193 15.89 -6.18 0.64
CA LYS A 193 16.97 -5.29 1.15
C LYS A 193 16.68 -4.75 2.56
N TYR A 194 15.43 -4.85 3.01
CA TYR A 194 14.95 -4.26 4.27
C TYR A 194 14.35 -5.32 5.21
N SER A 195 14.55 -6.62 4.91
CA SER A 195 13.92 -7.74 5.62
C SER A 195 12.40 -7.59 5.75
N PHE A 196 11.78 -7.11 4.68
CA PHE A 196 10.34 -6.95 4.56
C PHE A 196 9.85 -7.85 3.43
N TYR A 197 9.12 -8.89 3.78
CA TYR A 197 8.71 -9.95 2.86
C TYR A 197 7.21 -9.88 2.59
N LEU A 198 6.84 -10.22 1.37
CA LEU A 198 5.45 -10.25 0.93
C LEU A 198 5.00 -11.71 0.78
N MET A 199 3.81 -12.02 1.29
CA MET A 199 3.09 -13.26 1.02
C MET A 199 1.71 -12.89 0.46
N VAL A 200 1.41 -13.36 -0.73
CA VAL A 200 0.19 -13.01 -1.46
C VAL A 200 -0.68 -14.25 -1.59
N SER A 201 -1.91 -14.18 -1.08
CA SER A 201 -2.96 -15.19 -1.22
C SER A 201 -4.07 -14.65 -2.11
N SER A 202 -4.51 -15.45 -3.09
CA SER A 202 -5.59 -15.06 -3.99
C SER A 202 -6.22 -16.28 -4.65
N GLN A 203 -7.55 -16.24 -4.82
CA GLN A 203 -8.29 -17.22 -5.62
C GLN A 203 -8.24 -16.92 -7.14
N ARG A 204 -7.92 -15.68 -7.52
CA ARG A 204 -7.90 -15.20 -8.91
C ARG A 204 -6.52 -14.64 -9.28
N PRO A 205 -5.53 -15.49 -9.56
CA PRO A 205 -4.19 -15.03 -9.89
C PRO A 205 -4.17 -14.16 -11.15
N SER A 206 -5.03 -14.42 -12.15
CA SER A 206 -5.07 -13.63 -13.40
C SER A 206 -5.53 -12.18 -13.25
N GLU A 207 -6.11 -11.81 -12.10
CA GLU A 207 -6.51 -10.44 -11.78
C GLU A 207 -5.43 -9.64 -11.03
N LEU A 208 -4.38 -10.32 -10.55
CA LEU A 208 -3.31 -9.72 -9.76
C LEU A 208 -2.24 -9.04 -10.62
N SER A 209 -1.47 -8.11 -10.05
CA SER A 209 -0.32 -7.50 -10.73
C SER A 209 0.74 -8.54 -11.13
N GLU A 210 1.04 -8.57 -12.43
CA GLU A 210 2.08 -9.40 -13.03
C GLU A 210 3.47 -9.04 -12.49
N THR A 211 3.69 -7.76 -12.20
CA THR A 211 4.93 -7.29 -11.58
C THR A 211 5.10 -7.89 -10.19
N VAL A 212 4.03 -7.99 -9.39
CA VAL A 212 4.15 -8.59 -8.05
C VAL A 212 4.42 -10.09 -8.15
N LEU A 213 3.66 -10.81 -8.97
CA LEU A 213 3.81 -12.27 -9.08
C LEU A 213 5.14 -12.70 -9.70
N SER A 214 5.66 -11.96 -10.68
CA SER A 214 6.97 -12.25 -11.28
C SER A 214 8.14 -12.09 -10.31
N GLN A 215 7.96 -11.34 -9.22
CA GLN A 215 8.96 -11.20 -8.14
C GLN A 215 8.79 -12.24 -7.03
N CYS A 216 7.71 -13.03 -7.04
CA CYS A 216 7.52 -14.10 -6.07
C CYS A 216 8.52 -15.24 -6.34
N ALA A 217 9.34 -15.55 -5.33
CA ALA A 217 10.34 -16.62 -5.44
C ALA A 217 9.79 -18.01 -5.11
N ASN A 218 8.66 -18.09 -4.41
CA ASN A 218 8.04 -19.32 -3.93
C ASN A 218 6.54 -19.30 -4.26
N PHE A 219 6.01 -20.43 -4.69
CA PHE A 219 4.61 -20.59 -5.04
C PHE A 219 4.04 -21.83 -4.34
N ILE A 220 2.87 -21.66 -3.73
CA ILE A 220 2.08 -22.76 -3.17
C ILE A 220 0.76 -22.73 -3.94
N ILE A 221 0.58 -23.70 -4.83
CA ILE A 221 -0.55 -23.71 -5.77
C ILE A 221 -1.50 -24.84 -5.35
N HIS A 222 -2.66 -24.43 -4.84
CA HIS A 222 -3.78 -25.32 -4.61
C HIS A 222 -4.52 -25.64 -5.91
N ARG A 223 -5.59 -26.43 -5.81
CA ARG A 223 -6.43 -26.77 -6.96
C ARG A 223 -6.91 -25.51 -7.70
N VAL A 224 -6.56 -25.40 -8.97
CA VAL A 224 -7.04 -24.36 -9.89
C VAL A 224 -7.68 -25.03 -11.10
N GLN A 225 -8.95 -24.70 -11.37
CA GLN A 225 -9.70 -25.28 -12.50
C GLN A 225 -9.86 -24.31 -13.67
N ASN A 226 -9.83 -23.00 -13.40
CA ASN A 226 -10.01 -21.99 -14.42
C ASN A 226 -8.81 -22.00 -15.39
N GLU A 227 -9.07 -22.16 -16.69
CA GLU A 227 -8.04 -22.21 -17.73
C GLU A 227 -7.25 -20.89 -17.83
N LYS A 228 -7.90 -19.74 -17.63
CA LYS A 228 -7.25 -18.43 -17.67
C LYS A 228 -6.26 -18.27 -16.52
N ASP A 229 -6.67 -18.65 -15.32
CA ASP A 229 -5.80 -18.61 -14.13
C ASP A 229 -4.66 -19.62 -14.23
N MET A 230 -4.94 -20.82 -14.76
CA MET A 230 -3.92 -21.83 -15.03
C MET A 230 -2.87 -21.32 -16.02
N HIS A 231 -3.30 -20.77 -17.16
CA HIS A 231 -2.39 -20.23 -18.15
C HIS A 231 -1.54 -19.09 -17.60
N TYR A 232 -2.12 -18.25 -16.74
CA TYR A 232 -1.41 -17.17 -16.10
C TYR A 232 -0.34 -17.68 -15.11
N ILE A 233 -0.67 -18.70 -14.30
CA ILE A 233 0.30 -19.39 -13.44
C ILE A 233 1.45 -19.98 -14.26
N GLN A 234 1.14 -20.64 -15.38
CA GLN A 234 2.12 -21.24 -16.29
C GLN A 234 3.12 -20.21 -16.82
N ALA A 235 2.65 -19.01 -17.16
CA ALA A 235 3.48 -17.95 -17.71
C ALA A 235 4.50 -17.38 -16.69
N ILE A 236 4.23 -17.51 -15.40
CA ILE A 236 5.03 -16.90 -14.33
C ILE A 236 6.03 -17.89 -13.73
N LEU A 237 5.71 -19.19 -13.76
CA LEU A 237 6.57 -20.21 -13.16
C LEU A 237 7.84 -20.45 -14.01
N PRO A 238 9.03 -20.51 -13.39
CA PRO A 238 10.29 -20.68 -14.11
C PRO A 238 10.44 -22.05 -14.78
N TYR A 239 9.78 -23.07 -14.24
CA TYR A 239 9.77 -24.44 -14.76
C TYR A 239 8.35 -24.99 -14.69
N PHE A 240 7.82 -25.42 -15.83
CA PHE A 240 6.46 -25.91 -15.91
C PHE A 240 6.33 -27.02 -16.95
N SER A 241 5.48 -28.01 -16.67
CA SER A 241 5.18 -29.15 -17.56
C SER A 241 3.69 -29.46 -17.54
N ASP A 242 3.18 -30.11 -18.58
CA ASP A 242 1.76 -30.48 -18.68
C ASP A 242 1.33 -31.44 -17.56
N ASP A 243 2.25 -32.27 -17.06
CA ASP A 243 2.03 -33.13 -15.90
C ASP A 243 1.71 -32.33 -14.63
N PHE A 244 2.35 -31.18 -14.44
CA PHE A 244 2.04 -30.30 -13.31
C PHE A 244 0.66 -29.66 -13.45
N THR A 245 0.24 -29.26 -14.67
CA THR A 245 -1.13 -28.79 -14.92
C THR A 245 -2.14 -29.83 -14.50
N ASN A 246 -1.95 -31.08 -14.95
CA ASN A 246 -2.87 -32.17 -14.66
C ASN A 246 -2.95 -32.43 -13.16
N LYS A 247 -1.81 -32.42 -12.46
CA LYS A 247 -1.76 -32.56 -11.00
C LYS A 247 -2.53 -31.43 -10.30
N ILE A 248 -2.28 -30.16 -10.64
CA ILE A 248 -2.98 -29.02 -10.04
C ILE A 248 -4.50 -29.11 -10.27
N LYS A 249 -4.94 -29.47 -11.48
CA LYS A 249 -6.37 -29.60 -11.80
C LYS A 249 -7.04 -30.74 -11.02
N GLN A 250 -6.30 -31.81 -10.72
CA GLN A 250 -6.79 -33.01 -10.03
C GLN A 250 -6.59 -32.99 -8.51
N SER A 251 -5.78 -32.07 -7.96
CA SER A 251 -5.54 -31.95 -6.52
C SER A 251 -6.86 -31.83 -5.75
N ILE A 252 -6.92 -32.51 -4.60
CA ILE A 252 -8.07 -32.43 -3.68
C ILE A 252 -7.86 -31.31 -2.64
N PRO A 253 -8.94 -30.82 -1.99
CA PRO A 253 -8.80 -29.84 -0.90
C PRO A 253 -7.82 -30.31 0.18
N GLY A 254 -6.86 -29.44 0.51
CA GLY A 254 -5.77 -29.75 1.43
C GLY A 254 -4.49 -30.26 0.75
N GLU A 255 -4.48 -30.47 -0.56
CA GLU A 255 -3.26 -30.70 -1.33
C GLU A 255 -2.80 -29.42 -2.05
N ALA A 256 -1.48 -29.29 -2.24
CA ALA A 256 -0.87 -28.20 -2.98
C ALA A 256 0.41 -28.66 -3.68
N LEU A 257 0.67 -28.04 -4.83
CA LEU A 257 1.93 -28.17 -5.55
C LEU A 257 2.83 -26.98 -5.20
N VAL A 258 4.03 -27.25 -4.69
CA VAL A 258 4.96 -26.22 -4.21
C VAL A 258 6.13 -26.07 -5.19
N PHE A 259 6.42 -24.83 -5.56
CA PHE A 259 7.51 -24.44 -6.47
C PHE A 259 8.37 -23.33 -5.87
N GLY A 260 9.59 -23.20 -6.38
CA GLY A 260 10.49 -22.09 -6.08
C GLY A 260 11.63 -22.47 -5.14
N ASN A 261 12.32 -21.47 -4.60
CA ASN A 261 13.59 -21.65 -3.88
C ASN A 261 13.44 -22.32 -2.51
N CYS A 262 12.21 -22.44 -1.99
CA CYS A 262 11.92 -23.15 -0.74
C CYS A 262 12.01 -24.67 -0.86
N VAL A 263 12.05 -25.22 -2.08
CA VAL A 263 12.14 -26.66 -2.36
C VAL A 263 13.19 -26.90 -3.44
N SER A 264 13.91 -28.04 -3.37
CA SER A 264 14.93 -28.39 -4.38
C SER A 264 14.34 -28.87 -5.71
N MET A 265 13.10 -29.37 -5.68
CA MET A 265 12.32 -29.78 -6.83
C MET A 265 10.83 -29.52 -6.55
N PRO A 266 9.95 -29.39 -7.56
CA PRO A 266 8.52 -29.24 -7.32
C PRO A 266 7.95 -30.43 -6.53
N LEU A 267 7.24 -30.14 -5.43
CA LEU A 267 6.67 -31.16 -4.54
C LEU A 267 5.15 -31.08 -4.51
N HIS A 268 4.49 -32.23 -4.61
CA HIS A 268 3.07 -32.36 -4.33
C HIS A 268 2.90 -32.76 -2.86
N LEU A 269 2.31 -31.89 -2.05
CA LEU A 269 2.24 -32.03 -0.61
C LEU A 269 0.80 -31.94 -0.11
N LYS A 270 0.54 -32.61 1.02
CA LYS A 270 -0.70 -32.47 1.79
C LYS A 270 -0.46 -31.50 2.94
N ILE A 271 -1.21 -30.41 2.95
CA ILE A 271 -1.14 -29.37 3.98
C ILE A 271 -1.88 -29.83 5.23
N HIS A 272 -1.22 -29.68 6.38
CA HIS A 272 -1.84 -29.95 7.68
C HIS A 272 -2.97 -28.95 7.97
N LYS A 273 -4.07 -29.44 8.53
CA LYS A 273 -5.17 -28.58 8.98
C LYS A 273 -4.72 -27.71 10.14
N SER A 274 -5.18 -26.45 10.15
CA SER A 274 -4.91 -25.52 11.24
C SER A 274 -5.67 -25.93 12.52
N ASN A 275 -5.02 -25.68 13.66
CA ASN A 275 -5.59 -25.84 14.98
C ASN A 275 -5.23 -24.62 15.85
N PRO A 276 -6.19 -23.76 16.22
CA PRO A 276 -7.63 -23.85 15.92
C PRO A 276 -7.94 -23.62 14.44
N SER A 277 -9.08 -24.15 13.97
CA SER A 277 -9.55 -23.85 12.61
C SER A 277 -10.07 -22.41 12.53
N PRO A 278 -9.83 -21.69 11.42
CA PRO A 278 -10.37 -20.35 11.22
C PRO A 278 -11.90 -20.40 11.18
N ASN A 279 -12.54 -19.27 11.50
CA ASN A 279 -13.99 -19.12 11.41
C ASN A 279 -14.43 -18.96 9.94
N SER A 280 -14.34 -20.04 9.17
CA SER A 280 -14.62 -20.10 7.73
C SER A 280 -15.79 -21.02 7.37
N SER A 281 -16.61 -21.38 8.36
CA SER A 281 -17.73 -22.29 8.15
C SER A 281 -18.82 -21.58 7.35
N ASN A 282 -19.08 -22.07 6.13
CA ASN A 282 -20.21 -21.59 5.35
C ASN A 282 -21.53 -21.91 6.05
N CYS A 283 -22.51 -21.03 5.87
CA CYS A 283 -23.88 -21.27 6.28
C CYS A 283 -24.38 -22.57 5.63
N LYS A 284 -24.89 -23.49 6.45
CA LYS A 284 -25.55 -24.70 5.96
C LYS A 284 -26.97 -24.33 5.54
N ILE A 285 -27.10 -23.91 4.29
CA ILE A 285 -28.34 -23.41 3.69
C ILE A 285 -29.54 -24.34 3.96
N THR A 286 -29.33 -25.65 3.82
CA THR A 286 -30.37 -26.67 4.06
C THR A 286 -30.82 -26.75 5.51
N GLU A 287 -29.95 -26.46 6.47
CA GLU A 287 -30.33 -26.43 7.89
C GLU A 287 -31.01 -25.10 8.24
N GLU A 288 -30.55 -23.98 7.66
CA GLU A 288 -31.11 -22.65 7.95
C GLU A 288 -32.46 -22.36 7.27
N TRP A 289 -32.63 -22.71 5.99
CA TRP A 289 -33.87 -22.42 5.27
C TRP A 289 -35.05 -23.30 5.72
N PHE A 290 -34.76 -24.49 6.22
CA PHE A 290 -35.76 -25.46 6.64
C PHE A 290 -35.85 -25.61 8.17
N LYS A 291 -35.20 -24.72 8.93
CA LYS A 291 -35.46 -24.58 10.36
C LYS A 291 -36.93 -24.21 10.54
N GLU A 292 -37.70 -25.09 11.15
CA GLU A 292 -39.02 -24.74 11.65
C GLU A 292 -38.85 -23.53 12.57
N LYS A 293 -39.55 -22.44 12.26
CA LYS A 293 -39.63 -21.29 13.16
C LYS A 293 -40.15 -21.80 14.49
N GLN A 294 -39.29 -21.91 15.48
CA GLN A 294 -39.76 -21.86 16.85
C GLN A 294 -40.38 -20.47 17.02
N ILE A 295 -41.71 -20.44 16.96
CA ILE A 295 -42.50 -19.29 17.42
C ILE A 295 -42.23 -19.23 18.92
N GLY A 296 -41.16 -18.51 19.29
CA GLY A 296 -40.86 -18.21 20.67
C GLY A 296 -42.06 -17.48 21.25
N ASN A 297 -42.62 -18.03 22.32
CA ASN A 297 -43.65 -17.37 23.11
C ASN A 297 -43.19 -15.95 23.42
N ILE A 298 -43.96 -14.97 22.93
CA ILE A 298 -43.94 -13.62 23.44
C ILE A 298 -44.44 -13.74 24.89
N GLN A 299 -43.54 -13.60 25.85
CA GLN A 299 -43.86 -13.25 27.24
C GLN A 299 -43.19 -11.91 27.56
#